data_AF-A0A2I4CWG1-F1
#
_entry.id   AF-A0A2I4CWG1-F1
#
_cell.length_a   1.000
_cell.length_b   1.000
_cell.length_c   1.000
_cell.angle_alpha   90.00
_cell.angle_beta   90.00
_cell.angle_gamma   90.00
#
_symmetry.space_group_name_H-M   'P 1'
#
loop_
_entity.id
_entity.type
_entity.pdbx_description
1 polymer ?
#
loop_
_entity_poly.entity_id
_entity_poly.type
_entity_poly.pdbx_seq_one_letter_code
_entity_poly.pdbx_strand_id
1 'polypeptide(L)'
;MLQFPSMFNTDQARGKQRFSTPAPSIVKRTDFHMYVLSEPSQLTAKGFEELELAHAGLGKRMLSMPDHLKHDEIVAQLEEEFPKLKTLQGGWMFFKSAGGSGQRKLSIIPTDAEGYSTRLLKSASNNGKNILFVVPLQEKLSTEPLSYDSVEFAKMPQSKCITCGSQMPLQLLLLHVEGCNGTLTESESATCADEDSFVGEQPVPSTISMDESLGICPICLVQFPVDIISAHASTCGERMSCAHPSTAASPLREEELPGPSVPQFSSASTWANEVDPQKACRLFREELLNRCSESPCLTLSLN
;
A
#
# COMPACT_ATOMS: atom_id res chain seq x y z
N MET A 1 -47.75 -37.97 62.34
CA MET A 1 -48.36 -36.66 62.02
C MET A 1 -48.49 -36.59 60.50
N LEU A 2 -49.74 -36.48 60.02
CA LEU A 2 -50.24 -35.96 58.73
C LEU A 2 -49.72 -36.64 57.43
N GLN A 3 -50.46 -37.53 56.75
CA GLN A 3 -51.69 -37.38 55.93
C GLN A 3 -51.41 -36.88 54.48
N PHE A 4 -51.50 -37.82 53.53
CA PHE A 4 -51.58 -37.69 52.05
C PHE A 4 -52.79 -36.82 51.59
N PRO A 5 -52.95 -36.26 50.34
CA PRO A 5 -52.82 -37.02 49.06
C PRO A 5 -52.63 -36.25 47.71
N SER A 6 -52.54 -37.05 46.62
CA SER A 6 -53.21 -36.84 45.31
C SER A 6 -52.73 -35.75 44.32
N MET A 7 -52.11 -36.14 43.20
CA MET A 7 -52.67 -36.30 41.83
C MET A 7 -52.58 -35.06 40.94
N PHE A 8 -52.19 -35.30 39.70
CA PHE A 8 -52.22 -34.45 38.52
C PHE A 8 -53.16 -33.24 38.60
N ASN A 9 -52.62 -32.04 38.36
CA ASN A 9 -53.35 -31.02 37.64
C ASN A 9 -52.47 -30.39 36.56
N THR A 10 -53.00 -30.50 35.36
CA THR A 10 -52.59 -29.88 34.11
C THR A 10 -52.53 -28.36 34.29
N ASP A 11 -51.35 -27.77 34.17
CA ASP A 11 -51.22 -26.40 33.67
C ASP A 11 -49.99 -26.32 32.78
N GLN A 12 -50.23 -26.63 31.52
CA GLN A 12 -49.33 -26.34 30.42
C GLN A 12 -49.30 -24.82 30.27
N ALA A 13 -48.50 -24.13 31.09
CA ALA A 13 -48.15 -22.75 30.84
C ALA A 13 -47.37 -22.73 29.52
N ARG A 14 -48.07 -22.39 28.44
CA ARG A 14 -47.51 -21.99 27.14
C ARG A 14 -46.56 -20.82 27.39
N GLY A 15 -45.33 -21.14 27.79
CA GLY A 15 -44.19 -20.27 27.63
C GLY A 15 -44.10 -20.02 26.13
N LYS A 16 -44.47 -18.81 25.72
CA LYS A 16 -44.33 -18.34 24.35
C LYS A 16 -42.90 -18.67 23.93
N GLN A 17 -42.72 -19.69 23.08
CA GLN A 17 -41.48 -19.83 22.33
C GLN A 17 -41.32 -18.48 21.64
N ARG A 18 -40.31 -17.72 22.07
CA ARG A 18 -39.81 -16.63 21.26
C ARG A 18 -39.37 -17.32 19.99
N PHE A 19 -40.09 -17.09 18.90
CA PHE A 19 -39.62 -17.44 17.58
C PHE A 19 -38.21 -16.87 17.49
N SER A 20 -37.21 -17.75 17.46
CA SER A 20 -35.86 -17.35 17.09
C SER A 20 -35.97 -16.94 15.64
N THR A 21 -36.11 -15.63 15.41
CA THR A 21 -35.90 -15.05 14.08
C THR A 21 -34.54 -15.56 13.61
N PRO A 22 -34.44 -16.25 12.46
CA PRO A 22 -33.15 -16.63 11.93
C PRO A 22 -32.36 -15.33 11.75
N ALA A 23 -31.33 -15.15 12.58
CA ALA A 23 -30.39 -14.07 12.38
C ALA A 23 -29.86 -14.20 10.95
N PRO A 24 -29.74 -13.11 10.19
CA PRO A 24 -29.09 -13.18 8.89
C PRO A 24 -27.73 -13.84 9.11
N SER A 25 -27.45 -14.91 8.37
CA SER A 25 -26.17 -15.60 8.47
C SER A 25 -25.10 -14.59 8.07
N ILE A 26 -24.41 -14.00 9.04
CA ILE A 26 -23.27 -13.12 8.79
C ILE A 26 -22.20 -14.04 8.20
N VAL A 27 -22.10 -14.03 6.88
CA VAL A 27 -21.06 -14.76 6.17
C VAL A 27 -19.73 -14.10 6.53
N LYS A 28 -18.90 -14.83 7.27
CA LYS A 28 -17.55 -14.38 7.60
C LYS A 28 -16.74 -14.24 6.32
N ARG A 29 -16.10 -13.07 6.14
CA ARG A 29 -15.22 -12.77 5.01
C ARG A 29 -13.80 -12.55 5.52
N THR A 30 -12.84 -12.74 4.63
CA THR A 30 -11.43 -12.44 4.85
C THR A 30 -10.89 -11.61 3.71
N ASP A 31 -10.12 -10.59 4.06
CA ASP A 31 -9.42 -9.76 3.09
C ASP A 31 -8.05 -10.36 2.80
N PHE A 32 -7.71 -10.45 1.52
CA PHE A 32 -6.45 -10.98 1.04
C PHE A 32 -5.74 -9.95 0.19
N HIS A 33 -4.45 -9.77 0.44
CA HIS A 33 -3.58 -9.08 -0.50
C HIS A 33 -3.11 -10.06 -1.57
N MET A 34 -3.63 -9.91 -2.78
CA MET A 34 -3.20 -10.67 -3.95
C MET A 34 -2.21 -9.85 -4.78
N TYR A 35 -1.24 -10.51 -5.39
CA TYR A 35 -0.30 -9.89 -6.32
C TYR A 35 -0.16 -10.75 -7.57
N VAL A 36 -0.65 -10.28 -8.71
CA VAL A 36 -0.56 -11.00 -9.98
C VAL A 36 0.75 -10.64 -10.69
N LEU A 37 1.59 -11.65 -10.96
CA LEU A 37 2.80 -11.50 -11.79
C LEU A 37 2.45 -11.66 -13.26
N SER A 38 3.23 -11.02 -14.13
CA SER A 38 3.05 -11.13 -15.58
C SER A 38 3.61 -12.41 -16.17
N GLU A 39 4.60 -13.04 -15.54
CA GLU A 39 5.30 -14.20 -16.09
C GLU A 39 5.67 -15.24 -15.01
N PRO A 40 6.03 -16.47 -15.40
CA PRO A 40 6.51 -17.48 -14.46
C PRO A 40 7.73 -16.96 -13.69
N SER A 41 7.64 -16.95 -12.36
CA SER A 41 8.70 -16.43 -11.51
C SER A 41 8.83 -17.22 -10.21
N GLN A 42 10.07 -17.32 -9.72
CA GLN A 42 10.40 -17.84 -8.39
C GLN A 42 10.69 -16.73 -7.38
N LEU A 43 10.57 -15.47 -7.79
CA LEU A 43 10.88 -14.29 -6.99
C LEU A 43 9.72 -13.29 -7.01
N THR A 44 9.57 -12.51 -5.95
CA THR A 44 8.64 -11.37 -5.95
C THR A 44 9.03 -10.36 -7.02
N ALA A 45 8.07 -9.57 -7.52
CA ALA A 45 8.36 -8.47 -8.42
C ALA A 45 9.32 -7.45 -7.78
N LYS A 46 10.10 -6.75 -8.61
CA LYS A 46 10.95 -5.63 -8.17
C LYS A 46 10.09 -4.36 -8.01
N GLY A 47 10.59 -3.40 -7.23
CA GLY A 47 9.83 -2.17 -6.95
C GLY A 47 9.47 -1.36 -8.19
N PHE A 48 10.31 -1.34 -9.23
CA PHE A 48 10.01 -0.64 -10.48
C PHE A 48 8.96 -1.37 -11.33
N GLU A 49 8.85 -2.71 -11.22
CA GLU A 49 7.87 -3.52 -11.95
C GLU A 49 6.47 -3.35 -11.37
N GLU A 50 6.34 -2.95 -10.09
CA GLU A 50 5.05 -2.80 -9.43
C GLU A 50 4.16 -1.75 -10.12
N LEU A 51 4.76 -0.63 -10.53
CA LEU A 51 4.02 0.44 -11.22
C LEU A 51 3.68 0.06 -12.66
N GLU A 52 4.57 -0.65 -13.36
CA GLU A 52 4.29 -1.20 -14.70
C GLU A 52 3.14 -2.20 -14.67
N LEU A 53 3.17 -3.14 -13.72
CA LEU A 53 2.12 -4.13 -13.54
C LEU A 53 0.79 -3.46 -13.16
N ALA A 54 0.82 -2.45 -12.27
CA ALA A 54 -0.38 -1.68 -11.94
C ALA A 54 -0.97 -0.99 -13.18
N HIS A 55 -0.14 -0.38 -14.03
CA HIS A 55 -0.59 0.27 -15.26
C HIS A 55 -1.14 -0.74 -16.29
N ALA A 56 -0.67 -1.98 -16.24
CA ALA A 56 -1.20 -3.09 -17.04
C ALA A 56 -2.45 -3.73 -16.43
N GLY A 57 -3.00 -3.23 -15.33
CA GLY A 57 -4.15 -3.82 -14.62
C GLY A 57 -3.83 -5.10 -13.84
N LEU A 58 -2.55 -5.38 -13.61
CA LEU A 58 -2.01 -6.50 -12.83
C LEU A 58 -1.46 -5.99 -11.48
N GLY A 59 -0.59 -6.77 -10.83
CA GLY A 59 0.05 -6.37 -9.59
C GLY A 59 -0.84 -6.53 -8.37
N LYS A 60 -0.69 -5.62 -7.40
CA LYS A 60 -1.25 -5.76 -6.05
C LYS A 60 -2.72 -5.31 -5.99
N ARG A 61 -3.61 -6.17 -5.48
CA ARG A 61 -5.01 -5.84 -5.18
C ARG A 61 -5.45 -6.48 -3.86
N MET A 62 -6.41 -5.84 -3.19
CA MET A 62 -7.04 -6.40 -2.00
C MET A 62 -8.39 -7.00 -2.38
N LEU A 63 -8.62 -8.27 -2.02
CA LEU A 63 -9.83 -9.02 -2.34
C LEU A 63 -10.52 -9.49 -1.06
N SER A 64 -11.81 -9.20 -0.93
CA SER A 64 -12.61 -9.67 0.21
C SER A 64 -13.45 -10.89 -0.17
N MET A 65 -13.05 -12.08 0.31
CA MET A 65 -13.67 -13.35 -0.05
C MET A 65 -14.41 -13.99 1.14
N PRO A 66 -15.58 -14.64 0.93
CA PRO A 66 -16.21 -15.50 1.93
C PRO A 66 -15.32 -16.65 2.38
N ASP A 67 -15.40 -17.01 3.66
CA ASP A 67 -14.59 -18.07 4.27
C ASP A 67 -14.83 -19.49 3.71
N HIS A 68 -15.88 -19.69 2.91
CA HIS A 68 -16.32 -20.99 2.41
C HIS A 68 -16.21 -21.15 0.89
N LEU A 69 -15.57 -20.21 0.17
CA LEU A 69 -15.42 -20.36 -1.28
C LEU A 69 -14.57 -21.59 -1.64
N LYS A 70 -15.00 -22.26 -2.71
CA LYS A 70 -14.28 -23.35 -3.38
C LYS A 70 -13.46 -22.83 -4.56
N HIS A 71 -12.73 -23.73 -5.20
CA HIS A 71 -11.77 -23.40 -6.26
C HIS A 71 -12.40 -22.56 -7.38
N ASP A 72 -13.49 -23.03 -7.98
CA ASP A 72 -14.13 -22.35 -9.13
C ASP A 72 -14.63 -20.94 -8.76
N GLU A 73 -15.13 -20.75 -7.53
CA GLU A 73 -15.60 -19.45 -7.04
C GLU A 73 -14.42 -18.50 -6.79
N ILE A 74 -13.28 -19.02 -6.30
CA ILE A 74 -12.05 -18.24 -6.13
C ILE A 74 -11.49 -17.83 -7.49
N VAL A 75 -11.50 -18.74 -8.47
CA VAL A 75 -11.08 -18.46 -9.85
C VAL A 75 -11.97 -17.38 -10.45
N ALA A 76 -13.29 -17.52 -10.38
CA ALA A 76 -14.23 -16.53 -10.88
C ALA A 76 -14.03 -15.14 -10.24
N GLN A 77 -13.81 -15.10 -8.92
CA GLN A 77 -13.51 -13.85 -8.20
C GLN A 77 -12.19 -13.22 -8.66
N LEU A 78 -11.15 -14.03 -8.88
CA LEU A 78 -9.86 -13.54 -9.38
C LEU A 78 -9.95 -13.05 -10.82
N GLU A 79 -10.72 -13.72 -11.66
CA GLU A 79 -10.92 -13.35 -13.06
C GLU A 79 -11.82 -12.12 -13.24
N GLU A 80 -12.75 -11.87 -12.32
CA GLU A 80 -13.50 -10.61 -12.27
C GLU A 80 -12.55 -9.44 -11.94
N GLU A 81 -11.63 -9.68 -11.02
CA GLU A 81 -10.73 -8.65 -10.51
C GLU A 81 -9.52 -8.46 -11.41
N PHE A 82 -9.05 -9.51 -12.08
CA PHE A 82 -7.93 -9.49 -13.02
C PHE A 82 -8.37 -10.14 -14.33
N PRO A 83 -9.06 -9.40 -15.22
CA PRO A 83 -9.60 -9.93 -16.47
C PRO A 83 -8.58 -10.64 -17.36
N LYS A 84 -7.31 -10.20 -17.34
CA LYS A 84 -6.19 -10.82 -18.04
C LYS A 84 -5.93 -12.28 -17.64
N LEU A 85 -6.39 -12.73 -16.48
CA LEU A 85 -6.27 -14.16 -16.10
C LEU A 85 -7.17 -15.07 -16.95
N LYS A 86 -8.30 -14.56 -17.48
CA LYS A 86 -9.22 -15.34 -18.34
C LYS A 86 -8.60 -15.76 -19.65
N THR A 87 -7.56 -15.05 -20.11
CA THR A 87 -6.92 -15.32 -21.40
C THR A 87 -5.83 -16.40 -21.31
N LEU A 88 -5.41 -16.79 -20.10
CA LEU A 88 -4.39 -17.80 -19.91
C LEU A 88 -4.94 -19.20 -20.18
N GLN A 89 -4.28 -19.97 -21.04
CA GLN A 89 -4.62 -21.38 -21.27
C GLN A 89 -3.81 -22.31 -20.36
N GLY A 90 -2.55 -21.96 -20.08
CA GLY A 90 -1.62 -22.73 -19.27
C GLY A 90 -1.79 -22.61 -17.76
N GLY A 91 -2.86 -21.94 -17.30
CA GLY A 91 -3.20 -21.79 -15.89
C GLY A 91 -2.20 -20.98 -15.06
N TRP A 92 -2.54 -20.85 -13.77
CA TRP A 92 -1.77 -20.12 -12.77
C TRP A 92 -1.89 -20.82 -11.41
N MET A 93 -0.95 -20.54 -10.51
CA MET A 93 -0.99 -21.05 -9.12
C MET A 93 -0.75 -19.95 -8.11
N PHE A 94 -1.16 -20.21 -6.86
CA PHE A 94 -0.83 -19.36 -5.73
C PHE A 94 0.54 -19.70 -5.15
N PHE A 95 1.27 -18.66 -4.78
CA PHE A 95 2.56 -18.71 -4.12
C PHE A 95 2.55 -17.81 -2.88
N LYS A 96 3.41 -18.13 -1.91
CA LYS A 96 3.74 -17.26 -0.79
C LYS A 96 5.20 -16.88 -0.83
N SER A 97 5.53 -15.66 -0.43
CA SER A 97 6.91 -15.23 -0.25
C SER A 97 7.50 -15.75 1.06
N ALA A 98 8.80 -16.02 1.08
CA ALA A 98 9.55 -16.16 2.32
C ALA A 98 9.56 -14.84 3.14
N GLY A 99 9.99 -14.91 4.41
CA GLY A 99 10.25 -13.71 5.22
C GLY A 99 11.54 -12.99 4.81
N GLY A 100 11.72 -11.74 5.24
CA GLY A 100 12.93 -10.92 4.98
C GLY A 100 12.64 -9.58 4.30
N SER A 101 13.68 -8.85 3.89
CA SER A 101 13.55 -7.59 3.13
C SER A 101 13.96 -7.79 1.66
N GLY A 102 13.54 -6.86 0.79
CA GLY A 102 13.88 -6.89 -0.63
C GLY A 102 13.11 -7.95 -1.44
N GLN A 103 13.72 -8.38 -2.54
CA GLN A 103 13.14 -9.39 -3.43
C GLN A 103 13.20 -10.77 -2.78
N ARG A 104 12.05 -11.44 -2.66
CA ARG A 104 11.93 -12.68 -1.87
C ARG A 104 11.67 -13.87 -2.76
N LYS A 105 12.13 -15.05 -2.31
CA LYS A 105 11.79 -16.32 -2.95
C LYS A 105 10.32 -16.65 -2.75
N LEU A 106 9.67 -17.07 -3.83
CA LEU A 106 8.32 -17.58 -3.85
C LEU A 106 8.33 -19.10 -3.67
N SER A 107 7.35 -19.59 -2.92
CA SER A 107 7.09 -21.01 -2.72
C SER A 107 5.64 -21.31 -3.06
N ILE A 108 5.42 -22.41 -3.78
CA ILE A 108 4.09 -22.84 -4.21
C ILE A 108 3.23 -23.13 -2.98
N ILE A 109 1.96 -22.70 -3.02
CA ILE A 109 0.93 -23.17 -2.11
C ILE A 109 0.26 -24.37 -2.81
N PRO A 110 0.47 -25.60 -2.31
CA PRO A 110 -0.07 -26.79 -2.94
C PRO A 110 -1.61 -26.76 -2.91
N THR A 111 -2.23 -27.27 -3.96
CA THR A 111 -3.68 -27.49 -4.00
C THR A 111 -4.04 -28.82 -3.34
N ASP A 112 -5.24 -28.87 -2.77
CA ASP A 112 -5.84 -30.13 -2.34
C ASP A 112 -6.52 -30.82 -3.54
N ALA A 113 -7.12 -32.00 -3.33
CA ALA A 113 -7.84 -32.74 -4.39
C ALA A 113 -9.00 -31.95 -5.01
N GLU A 114 -9.64 -31.04 -4.26
CA GLU A 114 -10.69 -30.12 -4.74
C GLU A 114 -10.13 -28.76 -5.20
N GLY A 115 -8.81 -28.60 -5.30
CA GLY A 115 -8.17 -27.34 -5.66
C GLY A 115 -7.93 -26.41 -4.47
N TYR A 116 -8.11 -25.10 -4.69
CA TYR A 116 -7.96 -24.08 -3.65
C TYR A 116 -9.28 -23.86 -2.89
N SER A 117 -9.17 -23.60 -1.59
CA SER A 117 -10.29 -23.14 -0.76
C SER A 117 -9.89 -21.88 0.00
N THR A 118 -10.87 -21.04 0.38
CA THR A 118 -10.55 -19.85 1.19
C THR A 118 -9.82 -20.24 2.47
N ARG A 119 -10.22 -21.36 3.11
CA ARG A 119 -9.57 -21.86 4.32
C ARG A 119 -8.07 -22.16 4.10
N LEU A 120 -7.72 -22.79 2.99
CA LEU A 120 -6.33 -23.07 2.61
C LEU A 120 -5.56 -21.75 2.40
N LEU A 121 -6.14 -20.82 1.64
CA LEU A 121 -5.51 -19.51 1.39
C LEU A 121 -5.33 -18.70 2.68
N LYS A 122 -6.30 -18.75 3.62
CA LYS A 122 -6.18 -18.13 4.95
C LYS A 122 -5.02 -18.70 5.73
N SER A 123 -4.88 -20.02 5.73
CA SER A 123 -3.76 -20.68 6.42
C SER A 123 -2.42 -20.27 5.81
N ALA A 124 -2.32 -20.27 4.48
CA ALA A 124 -1.08 -19.90 3.77
C ALA A 124 -0.71 -18.42 3.91
N SER A 125 -1.69 -17.53 4.01
CA SER A 125 -1.51 -16.07 4.11
C SER A 125 -1.46 -15.54 5.55
N ASN A 126 -1.45 -16.40 6.58
CA ASN A 126 -1.58 -15.97 7.98
C ASN A 126 -2.81 -15.06 8.19
N ASN A 127 -3.97 -15.57 7.78
CA ASN A 127 -5.26 -14.88 7.83
C ASN A 127 -5.30 -13.57 7.03
N GLY A 128 -4.71 -13.57 5.83
CA GLY A 128 -4.70 -12.40 4.93
C GLY A 128 -3.58 -11.39 5.20
N LYS A 129 -2.79 -11.58 6.26
CA LYS A 129 -1.69 -10.67 6.63
C LYS A 129 -0.53 -10.69 5.63
N ASN A 130 -0.28 -11.83 5.01
CA ASN A 130 0.77 -12.01 4.02
C ASN A 130 0.19 -11.94 2.61
N ILE A 131 0.96 -11.35 1.70
CA ILE A 131 0.62 -11.28 0.28
C ILE A 131 0.68 -12.69 -0.33
N LEU A 132 -0.35 -13.03 -1.08
CA LEU A 132 -0.41 -14.20 -1.94
C LEU A 132 -0.10 -13.77 -3.38
N PHE A 133 0.80 -14.49 -4.03
CA PHE A 133 1.21 -14.22 -5.40
C PHE A 133 0.48 -15.17 -6.35
N VAL A 134 -0.14 -14.63 -7.38
CA VAL A 134 -0.73 -15.40 -8.48
C VAL A 134 0.28 -15.38 -9.61
N VAL A 135 0.79 -16.56 -9.97
CA VAL A 135 1.90 -16.70 -10.91
C VAL A 135 1.46 -17.56 -12.10
N PRO A 136 1.49 -17.03 -13.33
CA PRO A 136 1.29 -17.81 -14.55
C PRO A 136 2.31 -18.95 -14.65
N LEU A 137 1.92 -20.11 -15.17
CA LEU A 137 2.81 -21.27 -15.23
C LEU A 137 3.57 -21.43 -16.54
N GLN A 138 2.91 -21.17 -17.66
CA GLN A 138 3.41 -21.51 -19.00
C GLN A 138 3.46 -20.31 -19.95
N GLU A 139 2.71 -19.26 -19.65
CA GLU A 139 2.50 -18.10 -20.53
C GLU A 139 2.83 -16.80 -19.82
N LYS A 140 3.04 -15.75 -20.61
CA LYS A 140 3.24 -14.39 -20.14
C LYS A 140 1.99 -13.55 -20.43
N LEU A 141 1.50 -12.86 -19.42
CA LEU A 141 0.47 -11.83 -19.54
C LEU A 141 1.06 -10.56 -20.14
N SER A 142 0.29 -9.90 -21.00
CA SER A 142 0.69 -8.59 -21.55
C SER A 142 0.84 -7.55 -20.43
N THR A 143 1.99 -6.88 -20.40
CA THR A 143 2.25 -5.71 -19.53
C THR A 143 2.02 -4.39 -20.25
N GLU A 144 1.34 -4.42 -21.41
CA GLU A 144 0.96 -3.19 -22.10
C GLU A 144 0.03 -2.34 -21.21
N PRO A 145 0.28 -1.02 -21.14
CA PRO A 145 -0.49 -0.12 -20.32
C PRO A 145 -1.93 -0.05 -20.80
N LEU A 146 -2.87 -0.16 -19.86
CA LEU A 146 -4.29 -0.01 -20.14
C LEU A 146 -4.67 1.48 -20.14
N SER A 147 -5.75 1.80 -20.86
CA SER A 147 -6.30 3.15 -20.80
C SER A 147 -6.85 3.46 -19.41
N TYR A 148 -6.77 4.72 -18.97
CA TYR A 148 -7.14 5.09 -17.59
C TYR A 148 -8.63 4.93 -17.27
N ASP A 149 -9.48 4.82 -18.29
CA ASP A 149 -10.92 4.52 -18.22
C ASP A 149 -11.26 3.02 -18.28
N SER A 150 -10.25 2.16 -18.35
CA SER A 150 -10.41 0.70 -18.37
C SER A 150 -11.09 0.16 -17.09
N VAL A 151 -11.85 -0.92 -17.24
CA VAL A 151 -12.66 -1.52 -16.15
C VAL A 151 -11.82 -2.03 -14.98
N GLU A 152 -10.58 -2.41 -15.24
CA GLU A 152 -9.56 -2.85 -14.28
C GLU A 152 -9.25 -1.79 -13.23
N PHE A 153 -9.53 -0.52 -13.53
CA PHE A 153 -9.28 0.61 -12.65
C PHE A 153 -10.52 1.14 -11.94
N ALA A 154 -11.72 0.67 -12.29
CA ALA A 154 -12.98 1.20 -11.76
C ALA A 154 -13.09 1.06 -10.23
N LYS A 155 -12.54 -0.02 -9.65
CA LYS A 155 -12.53 -0.28 -8.20
C LYS A 155 -11.36 0.39 -7.47
N MET A 156 -10.42 1.03 -8.18
CA MET A 156 -9.26 1.68 -7.58
C MET A 156 -9.61 3.11 -7.12
N PRO A 157 -8.94 3.65 -6.08
CA PRO A 157 -9.09 5.05 -5.72
C PRO A 157 -8.77 5.96 -6.90
N GLN A 158 -9.70 6.84 -7.24
CA GLN A 158 -9.61 7.74 -8.38
C GLN A 158 -9.30 9.18 -7.91
N SER A 159 -8.48 9.92 -8.66
CA SER A 159 -8.22 11.34 -8.47
C SER A 159 -8.18 12.07 -9.81
N LYS A 160 -8.54 13.36 -9.83
CA LYS A 160 -8.50 14.17 -11.05
C LYS A 160 -7.11 14.76 -11.22
N CYS A 161 -6.58 14.75 -12.45
CA CYS A 161 -5.42 15.56 -12.78
C CYS A 161 -5.82 17.04 -12.75
N ILE A 162 -5.11 17.86 -11.97
CA ILE A 162 -5.36 19.31 -11.90
C ILE A 162 -5.03 20.04 -13.22
N THR A 163 -4.16 19.45 -14.05
CA THR A 163 -3.68 20.07 -15.28
C THR A 163 -4.63 19.85 -16.46
N CYS A 164 -5.17 18.64 -16.63
CA CYS A 164 -6.05 18.29 -17.76
C CYS A 164 -7.49 17.92 -17.36
N GLY A 165 -7.80 17.84 -16.07
CA GLY A 165 -9.13 17.50 -15.55
C GLY A 165 -9.51 16.01 -15.63
N SER A 166 -8.71 15.17 -16.32
CA SER A 166 -9.00 13.75 -16.50
C SER A 166 -9.02 12.98 -15.17
N GLN A 167 -9.98 12.06 -15.05
CA GLN A 167 -10.09 11.14 -13.91
C GLN A 167 -9.10 9.98 -14.08
N MET A 168 -8.27 9.76 -13.06
CA MET A 168 -7.12 8.86 -13.13
C MET A 168 -7.05 7.99 -11.88
N PRO A 169 -6.60 6.72 -11.98
CA PRO A 169 -6.29 5.91 -10.81
C PRO A 169 -5.14 6.56 -10.03
N LEU A 170 -5.27 6.71 -8.72
CA LEU A 170 -4.37 7.51 -7.88
C LEU A 170 -2.89 7.12 -8.05
N GLN A 171 -2.59 5.82 -8.15
CA GLN A 171 -1.23 5.33 -8.31
C GLN A 171 -0.64 5.63 -9.71
N LEU A 172 -1.49 5.75 -10.73
CA LEU A 172 -1.08 6.05 -12.11
C LEU A 172 -1.04 7.55 -12.39
N LEU A 173 -1.66 8.37 -11.53
CA LEU A 173 -1.58 9.83 -11.62
C LEU A 173 -0.12 10.32 -11.60
N LEU A 174 0.76 9.64 -10.85
CA LEU A 174 2.20 9.93 -10.80
C LEU A 174 2.86 9.85 -12.19
N LEU A 175 2.54 8.81 -12.97
CA LEU A 175 3.04 8.67 -14.34
C LEU A 175 2.44 9.71 -15.28
N HIS A 176 1.16 10.00 -15.10
CA HIS A 176 0.46 10.95 -15.96
C HIS A 176 0.99 12.37 -15.82
N VAL A 177 1.23 12.84 -14.58
CA VAL A 177 1.68 14.23 -14.35
C VAL A 177 3.05 14.51 -14.96
N GLU A 178 3.91 13.50 -15.10
CA GLU A 178 5.23 13.62 -15.74
C GLU A 178 5.11 13.92 -17.25
N GLY A 179 4.03 13.46 -17.90
CA GLY A 179 3.79 13.63 -19.34
C GLY A 179 2.55 14.45 -19.69
N CYS A 180 1.94 15.13 -18.72
CA CYS A 180 0.67 15.84 -18.93
C CYS A 180 0.90 17.20 -19.61
N ASN A 181 0.36 17.37 -20.81
CA ASN A 181 0.42 18.61 -21.59
C ASN A 181 -0.87 19.43 -21.51
N GLY A 182 -1.71 19.21 -20.49
CA GLY A 182 -2.93 19.99 -20.31
C GLY A 182 -2.62 21.48 -20.08
N THR A 183 -3.40 22.37 -20.70
CA THR A 183 -3.48 23.76 -20.27
C THR A 183 -4.42 23.81 -19.08
N LEU A 184 -3.97 24.35 -17.94
CA LEU A 184 -4.76 24.53 -16.72
C LEU A 184 -6.18 24.97 -17.07
N THR A 185 -7.14 24.05 -17.03
CA THR A 185 -8.54 24.42 -17.07
C THR A 185 -8.86 24.86 -15.66
N GLU A 186 -8.97 26.18 -15.45
CA GLU A 186 -9.66 26.76 -14.30
C GLU A 186 -11.12 26.27 -14.37
N SER A 187 -11.35 25.05 -13.91
CA SER A 187 -12.69 24.53 -13.70
C SER A 187 -13.22 25.20 -12.44
N GLU A 188 -13.84 26.35 -12.65
CA GLU A 188 -14.78 27.02 -11.76
C GLU A 188 -15.77 25.99 -11.19
N SER A 189 -15.49 25.51 -9.98
CA SER A 189 -16.44 24.77 -9.16
C SER A 189 -16.74 25.59 -7.91
N ALA A 190 -17.61 26.59 -8.08
CA ALA A 190 -18.31 27.24 -7.00
C ALA A 190 -19.77 27.48 -7.43
N THR A 191 -20.58 26.42 -7.36
CA THR A 191 -22.03 26.55 -7.24
C THR A 191 -22.48 25.71 -6.06
N CYS A 192 -22.37 26.29 -4.87
CA CYS A 192 -23.36 26.06 -3.84
C CYS A 192 -24.59 26.88 -4.25
N ALA A 193 -25.67 26.20 -4.60
CA ALA A 193 -26.97 26.83 -4.73
C ALA A 193 -27.43 27.21 -3.31
N ASP A 194 -27.27 28.47 -2.96
CA ASP A 194 -28.10 29.12 -1.94
C ASP A 194 -28.54 30.45 -2.53
N GLU A 195 -29.85 30.61 -2.61
CA GLU A 195 -30.49 31.77 -3.19
C GLU A 195 -30.54 32.84 -2.11
N ASP A 196 -29.81 33.95 -2.27
CA ASP A 196 -30.40 35.28 -2.06
C ASP A 196 -29.53 36.39 -2.66
N SER A 197 -30.24 37.43 -3.09
CA SER A 197 -29.82 38.59 -3.85
C SER A 197 -29.06 39.61 -2.99
N PHE A 198 -28.03 40.28 -3.53
CA PHE A 198 -27.99 41.76 -3.55
C PHE A 198 -26.86 42.33 -4.43
N VAL A 199 -27.18 43.46 -5.06
CA VAL A 199 -26.47 44.23 -6.07
C VAL A 199 -25.35 45.08 -5.47
N GLY A 200 -24.22 45.23 -6.19
CA GLY A 200 -23.21 46.24 -5.90
C GLY A 200 -22.22 46.41 -7.06
N GLU A 201 -22.28 47.56 -7.71
CA GLU A 201 -21.53 47.93 -8.92
C GLU A 201 -20.02 48.17 -8.67
N GLN A 202 -19.26 47.96 -9.75
CA GLN A 202 -17.86 48.32 -10.14
C GLN A 202 -17.08 49.43 -9.37
N PRO A 203 -15.72 49.54 -9.47
CA PRO A 203 -14.91 49.28 -10.68
C PRO A 203 -13.51 48.62 -10.50
N VAL A 204 -13.01 48.11 -11.63
CA VAL A 204 -11.59 47.78 -11.92
C VAL A 204 -10.66 48.99 -11.78
N PRO A 205 -9.36 48.75 -11.53
CA PRO A 205 -8.41 49.10 -12.58
C PRO A 205 -7.36 48.00 -12.87
N SER A 206 -7.32 47.63 -14.15
CA SER A 206 -6.19 47.37 -15.04
C SER A 206 -4.81 46.96 -14.47
N THR A 207 -4.39 45.78 -14.92
CA THR A 207 -3.09 45.47 -15.55
C THR A 207 -1.80 45.83 -14.82
N ILE A 208 -1.11 44.82 -14.28
CA ILE A 208 0.32 44.64 -14.55
C ILE A 208 0.57 43.14 -14.78
N SER A 209 0.79 42.78 -16.04
CA SER A 209 1.55 41.61 -16.42
C SER A 209 3.00 41.83 -16.00
N MET A 210 3.47 41.12 -14.98
CA MET A 210 4.88 40.85 -14.82
C MET A 210 5.04 39.34 -14.70
N ASP A 211 5.89 38.81 -15.57
CA ASP A 211 6.40 37.45 -15.56
C ASP A 211 7.02 37.16 -14.19
N GLU A 212 6.21 36.69 -13.24
CA GLU A 212 6.71 36.19 -11.97
C GLU A 212 7.31 34.82 -12.23
N SER A 213 8.62 34.80 -12.49
CA SER A 213 9.42 33.59 -12.48
C SER A 213 9.23 32.91 -11.11
N LEU A 214 8.39 31.88 -11.07
CA LEU A 214 8.17 31.05 -9.89
C LEU A 214 9.27 29.98 -9.83
N GLY A 215 9.90 29.81 -8.67
CA GLY A 215 10.86 28.73 -8.42
C GLY A 215 10.41 27.84 -7.27
N ILE A 216 11.00 26.65 -7.18
CA ILE A 216 10.67 25.65 -6.16
C ILE A 216 11.70 25.77 -5.03
N CYS A 217 11.22 25.88 -3.78
CA CYS A 217 12.12 25.82 -2.63
C CYS A 217 12.70 24.40 -2.49
N PRO A 218 14.03 24.20 -2.45
CA PRO A 218 14.62 22.87 -2.34
C PRO A 218 14.42 22.19 -0.97
N ILE A 219 13.89 22.91 0.04
CA ILE A 219 13.70 22.40 1.40
C ILE A 219 12.29 21.84 1.60
N CYS A 220 11.25 22.57 1.19
CA CYS A 220 9.85 22.15 1.35
C CYS A 220 9.14 21.77 0.04
N LEU A 221 9.81 21.95 -1.10
CA LEU A 221 9.29 21.66 -2.44
C LEU A 221 8.02 22.46 -2.81
N VAL A 222 7.73 23.54 -2.08
CA VAL A 222 6.64 24.48 -2.40
C VAL A 222 7.15 25.57 -3.36
N GLN A 223 6.27 26.01 -4.25
CA GLN A 223 6.56 26.99 -5.28
C GLN A 223 6.37 28.42 -4.73
N PHE A 224 7.36 29.27 -4.94
CA PHE A 224 7.36 30.67 -4.51
C PHE A 224 7.94 31.57 -5.62
N PRO A 225 7.59 32.87 -5.65
CA PRO A 225 8.29 33.87 -6.44
C PRO A 225 9.82 33.81 -6.19
N VAL A 226 10.62 33.81 -7.25
CA VAL A 226 12.08 33.63 -7.18
C VAL A 226 12.76 34.63 -6.22
N ASP A 227 12.21 35.84 -6.11
CA ASP A 227 12.66 36.90 -5.22
C ASP A 227 12.44 36.60 -3.73
N ILE A 228 11.46 35.74 -3.37
CA ILE A 228 11.19 35.38 -1.97
C ILE A 228 11.72 33.99 -1.59
N ILE A 229 12.17 33.17 -2.55
CA ILE A 229 12.72 31.82 -2.27
C ILE A 229 13.91 31.87 -1.31
N SER A 230 14.81 32.85 -1.48
CA SER A 230 16.01 32.99 -0.61
C SER A 230 15.63 33.34 0.84
N ALA A 231 14.67 34.25 1.00
CA ALA A 231 14.15 34.64 2.31
C ALA A 231 13.37 33.48 2.97
N HIS A 232 12.55 32.77 2.20
CA HIS A 232 11.86 31.59 2.65
C HIS A 232 12.84 30.47 3.04
N ALA A 233 13.83 30.15 2.19
CA ALA A 233 14.82 29.11 2.45
C ALA A 233 15.62 29.35 3.75
N SER A 234 15.76 30.62 4.17
CA SER A 234 16.42 31.00 5.42
C SER A 234 15.62 30.67 6.69
N THR A 235 14.32 30.38 6.58
CA THR A 235 13.43 30.00 7.70
C THR A 235 12.68 28.69 7.46
N CYS A 236 12.83 28.12 6.27
CA CYS A 236 12.21 26.88 5.85
C CYS A 236 12.88 25.71 6.58
N GLY A 237 12.09 25.00 7.40
CA GLY A 237 12.57 23.87 8.22
C GLY A 237 12.73 24.17 9.71
N GLU A 238 12.63 25.43 10.16
CA GLU A 238 12.83 25.78 11.59
C GLU A 238 11.55 25.83 12.44
N ARG A 239 10.39 25.39 11.94
CA ARG A 239 9.15 25.39 12.73
C ARG A 239 8.27 24.18 12.49
N MET A 240 8.56 23.11 13.21
CA MET A 240 7.57 22.09 13.54
C MET A 240 7.87 21.46 14.92
N SER A 241 7.88 22.26 15.98
CA SER A 241 7.82 21.74 17.35
C SER A 241 7.15 22.72 18.31
N CYS A 242 5.92 23.17 18.03
CA CYS A 242 5.13 23.90 19.02
C CYS A 242 3.63 23.63 18.87
N ALA A 243 3.17 22.47 19.33
CA ALA A 243 1.89 22.31 20.02
C ALA A 243 1.79 20.87 20.53
N HIS A 244 2.11 20.63 21.80
CA HIS A 244 1.17 20.07 22.77
C HIS A 244 1.78 20.23 24.19
N PRO A 245 0.99 20.66 25.18
CA PRO A 245 1.44 20.91 26.53
C PRO A 245 1.70 19.62 27.33
N SER A 246 2.64 19.76 28.25
CA SER A 246 3.11 18.85 29.28
C SER A 246 2.13 17.78 29.78
N THR A 247 2.61 16.53 29.87
CA THR A 247 2.30 15.67 31.02
C THR A 247 3.48 14.72 31.28
N ALA A 248 3.92 14.69 32.53
CA ALA A 248 5.06 13.91 33.02
C ALA A 248 4.72 12.42 33.19
N ALA A 249 5.69 11.53 32.97
CA ALA A 249 5.81 10.24 33.66
C ALA A 249 7.24 9.66 33.52
N SER A 250 7.75 9.15 34.65
CA SER A 250 9.10 8.63 34.93
C SER A 250 9.43 7.28 34.25
N PRO A 251 10.70 6.79 34.33
CA PRO A 251 11.20 5.67 33.52
C PRO A 251 10.92 4.30 34.17
N LEU A 252 10.61 3.29 33.34
CA LEU A 252 10.50 1.89 33.74
C LEU A 252 11.68 1.10 33.16
N ARG A 253 12.28 0.30 34.04
CA ARG A 253 13.43 -0.58 33.80
C ARG A 253 13.04 -1.72 32.85
N GLU A 254 13.89 -1.97 31.84
CA GLU A 254 13.87 -3.20 31.06
C GLU A 254 14.87 -4.20 31.66
N GLU A 255 14.35 -5.36 32.07
CA GLU A 255 15.16 -6.55 32.31
C GLU A 255 15.33 -7.30 30.98
N GLU A 256 16.58 -7.43 30.53
CA GLU A 256 16.94 -8.21 29.34
C GLU A 256 17.25 -9.67 29.70
N LEU A 257 16.60 -10.60 28.99
CA LEU A 257 17.00 -11.99 28.84
C LEU A 257 17.09 -12.33 27.33
N PRO A 258 17.91 -13.33 26.93
CA PRO A 258 18.84 -13.17 25.82
C PRO A 258 18.32 -13.64 24.46
N GLY A 259 18.70 -12.90 23.42
CA GLY A 259 18.53 -13.24 22.00
C GLY A 259 19.73 -14.02 21.40
N PRO A 260 19.58 -14.57 20.19
CA PRO A 260 20.51 -15.53 19.60
C PRO A 260 21.75 -14.85 18.98
N SER A 261 22.85 -15.61 18.99
CA SER A 261 24.22 -15.22 18.69
C SER A 261 24.43 -14.55 17.32
N VAL A 262 25.01 -13.34 17.34
CA VAL A 262 25.62 -12.67 16.18
C VAL A 262 27.12 -13.04 16.14
N PRO A 263 27.73 -13.31 14.96
CA PRO A 263 29.16 -13.53 14.87
C PRO A 263 29.92 -12.26 15.29
N GLN A 264 30.72 -12.42 16.33
CA GLN A 264 31.54 -11.39 16.94
C GLN A 264 32.71 -11.04 16.00
N PHE A 265 32.73 -9.83 15.44
CA PHE A 265 33.93 -9.28 14.82
C PHE A 265 34.66 -8.40 15.83
N SER A 266 35.88 -8.83 16.13
CA SER A 266 36.82 -8.24 17.07
C SER A 266 37.66 -7.15 16.39
N SER A 267 37.14 -5.92 16.37
CA SER A 267 37.93 -4.69 16.47
C SER A 267 36.95 -3.56 16.69
N ALA A 268 37.03 -2.87 17.83
CA ALA A 268 36.19 -1.71 18.08
C ALA A 268 36.52 -0.62 17.04
N SER A 269 35.60 -0.37 16.11
CA SER A 269 35.78 0.69 15.11
C SER A 269 35.87 2.03 15.83
N THR A 270 36.89 2.82 15.52
CA THR A 270 37.24 4.05 16.24
C THR A 270 36.15 5.12 16.17
N TRP A 271 35.34 5.14 15.11
CA TRP A 271 34.18 6.04 14.99
C TRP A 271 33.07 5.71 15.99
N ALA A 272 32.96 4.46 16.45
CA ALA A 272 31.87 4.02 17.34
C ALA A 272 32.00 4.61 18.76
N ASN A 273 33.19 5.09 19.12
CA ASN A 273 33.48 5.72 20.41
C ASN A 273 33.72 7.24 20.29
N GLU A 274 33.50 7.84 19.11
CA GLU A 274 33.70 9.27 18.88
C GLU A 274 32.48 10.07 19.35
N VAL A 275 32.70 11.06 20.22
CA VAL A 275 31.64 11.86 20.85
C VAL A 275 31.12 12.95 19.92
N ASP A 276 31.95 13.45 19.00
CA ASP A 276 31.55 14.44 17.99
C ASP A 276 30.87 13.76 16.79
N PRO A 277 29.57 14.00 16.53
CA PRO A 277 28.82 13.33 15.47
C PRO A 277 29.38 13.59 14.06
N GLN A 278 29.90 14.80 13.81
CA GLN A 278 30.43 15.15 12.48
C GLN A 278 31.74 14.42 12.21
N LYS A 279 32.58 14.32 13.23
CA LYS A 279 33.85 13.59 13.17
C LYS A 279 33.64 12.08 13.09
N ALA A 280 32.67 11.53 13.82
CA ALA A 280 32.29 10.11 13.74
C ALA A 280 31.84 9.75 12.31
N CYS A 281 30.96 10.56 11.70
CA CYS A 281 30.51 10.39 10.33
C CYS A 281 31.66 10.43 9.31
N ARG A 282 32.63 11.34 9.49
CA ARG A 282 33.80 11.42 8.60
C ARG A 282 34.66 10.16 8.69
N LEU A 283 34.95 9.68 9.90
CA LEU A 283 35.76 8.48 10.13
C LEU A 283 35.08 7.22 9.58
N PHE A 284 33.76 7.08 9.75
CA PHE A 284 33.01 5.98 9.17
C PHE A 284 33.07 5.98 7.63
N ARG A 285 32.97 7.16 7.01
CA ARG A 285 33.07 7.29 5.55
C ARG A 285 34.45 6.88 5.03
N GLU A 286 35.50 7.25 5.76
CA GLU A 286 36.89 6.92 5.43
C GLU A 286 37.16 5.41 5.55
N GLU A 287 36.62 4.75 6.58
CA GLU A 287 36.69 3.29 6.74
C GLU A 287 35.99 2.54 5.59
N LEU A 288 34.81 3.01 5.15
CA LEU A 288 34.12 2.42 4.00
C LEU A 288 34.92 2.57 2.70
N LEU A 289 35.55 3.73 2.50
CA LEU A 289 36.39 3.96 1.32
C LEU A 289 37.61 3.05 1.30
N ASN A 290 38.29 2.88 2.44
CA ASN A 290 39.44 1.98 2.55
C ASN A 290 39.08 0.51 2.28
N ARG A 291 37.91 0.05 2.73
CA ARG A 291 37.42 -1.32 2.45
C ARG A 291 37.17 -1.55 0.95
N CYS A 292 36.76 -0.52 0.23
CA CYS A 292 36.56 -0.59 -1.22
C CYS A 292 37.88 -0.60 -1.99
N SER A 293 38.94 0.04 -1.48
CA SER A 293 40.28 0.03 -2.11
C SER A 293 41.08 -1.25 -1.83
N GLU A 294 40.77 -1.99 -0.76
CA GLU A 294 41.42 -3.27 -0.45
C GLU A 294 40.83 -4.47 -1.21
N SER A 295 39.73 -4.27 -1.94
CA SER A 295 39.11 -5.31 -2.76
C SER A 295 39.74 -5.30 -4.18
N PRO A 296 40.40 -6.38 -4.64
CA PRO A 296 41.01 -6.38 -5.97
C PRO A 296 39.94 -6.25 -7.06
N CYS A 297 40.10 -5.24 -7.94
CA CYS A 297 39.27 -5.05 -9.13
C CYS A 297 39.28 -6.32 -9.98
N LEU A 298 38.09 -6.89 -10.22
CA LEU A 298 37.90 -8.00 -11.15
C LEU A 298 38.12 -7.49 -12.58
N THR A 299 39.31 -7.69 -13.12
CA THR A 299 39.60 -7.47 -14.54
C THR A 299 39.01 -8.63 -15.36
N LEU A 300 37.91 -8.36 -16.06
CA LEU A 300 37.37 -9.26 -17.08
C LEU A 300 38.32 -9.26 -18.29
N SER A 301 39.09 -10.33 -18.45
CA SER A 301 39.80 -10.62 -19.69
C SER A 301 38.83 -11.30 -20.67
N LEU A 302 38.51 -10.62 -21.77
CA LEU A 302 37.80 -11.19 -22.91
C LEU A 302 38.80 -11.95 -23.80
N ASN A 303 38.60 -13.26 -23.93
CA ASN A 303 39.07 -14.07 -25.06
C ASN A 303 37.86 -14.57 -25.82
#